data_AF-A0A4Q2ZR98-F1
#
_entry.id   AF-A0A4Q2ZR98-F1
#
_cell.length_a   1.000
_cell.length_b   1.000
_cell.length_c   1.000
_cell.angle_alpha   90.00
_cell.angle_beta   90.00
_cell.angle_gamma   90.00
#
_symmetry.space_group_name_H-M   'P 1'
#
loop_
_entity.id
_entity.type
_entity.pdbx_description
1 polymer ?
#
loop_
_entity_poly.entity_id
_entity_poly.type
_entity_poly.pdbx_seq_one_letter_code
_entity_poly.pdbx_strand_id
1 'polypeptide(L)'
;MLRLTVSGFWAPADVPAFARAVGAETQRVRAIRDDFDVIVDSLEFPVQSNDVADLLTNVMTGGAPSTSGRFAVVVGSQLNRLQAERTLVHPRLRVFLSLAEAQDWLAG
;
A
#
# COMPACT_ATOMS: atom_id res chain seq x y z
N MET A 1 3.28 9.40 9.66
CA MET A 1 2.90 8.25 8.80
C MET A 1 1.62 8.56 8.03
N LEU A 2 1.46 8.05 6.82
CA LEU A 2 0.21 8.03 6.04
C LEU A 2 -0.42 6.64 6.18
N ARG A 3 -1.71 6.56 6.53
CA ARG A 3 -2.45 5.29 6.58
C ARG A 3 -3.45 5.23 5.43
N LEU A 4 -3.39 4.13 4.68
CA LEU A 4 -4.35 3.78 3.65
C LEU A 4 -5.11 2.54 4.13
N THR A 5 -6.41 2.48 3.88
CA THR A 5 -7.23 1.29 4.15
C THR A 5 -7.96 0.91 2.88
N VAL A 6 -7.88 -0.37 2.52
CA VAL A 6 -8.57 -0.95 1.36
C VAL A 6 -9.32 -2.20 1.79
N SER A 7 -10.47 -2.44 1.18
CA SER A 7 -11.32 -3.59 1.49
C SER A 7 -12.20 -3.99 0.31
N GLY A 8 -12.69 -5.22 0.35
CA GLY A 8 -13.58 -5.79 -0.65
C GLY A 8 -12.88 -6.29 -1.92
N PHE A 9 -13.69 -6.74 -2.87
CA PHE A 9 -13.22 -7.17 -4.19
C PHE A 9 -13.34 -6.01 -5.17
N TRP A 10 -12.27 -5.76 -5.91
CA TRP A 10 -12.22 -4.67 -6.88
C TRP A 10 -12.25 -5.22 -8.31
N ALA A 11 -12.81 -4.39 -9.19
CA ALA A 11 -12.59 -4.48 -10.62
C ALA A 11 -11.43 -3.56 -11.03
N PRO A 12 -10.82 -3.77 -12.21
CA PRO A 12 -9.80 -2.86 -12.75
C PRO A 12 -10.23 -1.39 -12.79
N ALA A 13 -11.53 -1.14 -12.98
CA ALA A 13 -12.11 0.20 -13.04
C ALA A 13 -12.09 0.96 -11.69
N ASP A 14 -11.92 0.26 -10.56
CA ASP A 14 -11.87 0.87 -9.23
C ASP A 14 -10.49 1.47 -8.93
N VAL A 15 -9.42 0.91 -9.53
CA VAL A 15 -8.03 1.29 -9.24
C VAL A 15 -7.72 2.76 -9.59
N PRO A 16 -8.20 3.34 -10.72
CA PRO A 16 -7.99 4.76 -11.01
C PRO A 16 -8.58 5.70 -9.95
N ALA A 17 -9.72 5.34 -9.35
CA ALA A 17 -10.31 6.16 -8.29
C ALA A 17 -9.45 6.11 -7.03
N PHE A 18 -8.96 4.93 -6.66
CA PHE A 18 -8.01 4.76 -5.57
C PHE A 18 -6.70 5.53 -5.82
N ALA A 19 -6.12 5.43 -7.01
CA ALA A 19 -4.88 6.13 -7.36
C ALA A 19 -4.99 7.65 -7.20
N ARG A 20 -6.13 8.24 -7.61
CA ARG A 20 -6.41 9.67 -7.40
C ARG A 20 -6.50 10.03 -5.92
N ALA A 21 -7.17 9.21 -5.11
CA ALA A 21 -7.28 9.44 -3.67
C ALA A 21 -5.92 9.36 -2.96
N VAL A 22 -5.10 8.36 -3.30
CA VAL A 22 -3.73 8.22 -2.78
C VAL A 22 -2.85 9.40 -3.19
N GLY A 23 -2.95 9.84 -4.45
CA GLY A 23 -2.21 11.00 -4.95
C GLY A 23 -2.58 12.28 -4.20
N ALA A 24 -3.87 12.54 -4.01
CA ALA A 24 -4.36 13.71 -3.29
C ALA A 24 -3.88 13.74 -1.83
N GLU A 25 -4.00 12.63 -1.11
CA GLU A 25 -3.59 12.57 0.29
C GLU A 25 -2.06 12.63 0.44
N THR A 26 -1.32 12.02 -0.48
CA THR A 26 0.14 12.17 -0.57
C THR A 26 0.55 13.63 -0.71
N GLN A 27 -0.08 14.40 -1.61
CA GLN A 27 0.21 15.83 -1.77
C GLN A 27 -0.13 16.61 -0.50
N ARG A 28 -1.26 16.30 0.15
CA ARG A 28 -1.67 16.94 1.41
C ARG A 28 -0.64 16.71 2.52
N VAL A 29 -0.12 15.49 2.64
CA VAL A 29 0.92 15.15 3.61
C VAL A 29 2.23 15.87 3.30
N ARG A 30 2.65 15.91 2.02
CA ARG A 30 3.88 16.59 1.58
C ARG A 30 3.86 18.10 1.81
N ALA A 31 2.67 18.72 1.81
CA ALA A 31 2.55 20.13 2.13
C ALA A 31 2.87 20.46 3.60
N ILE A 32 2.88 19.45 4.49
CA ILE A 32 3.10 19.63 5.93
C ILE A 32 4.48 19.12 6.36
N ARG A 33 5.04 18.14 5.65
CA ARG A 33 6.33 17.51 5.99
C ARG A 33 6.99 16.90 4.77
N ASP A 34 8.32 16.89 4.77
CA ASP A 34 9.13 16.43 3.64
C ASP A 34 9.18 14.90 3.51
N ASP A 35 8.98 14.16 4.61
CA ASP A 35 9.11 12.70 4.62
C ASP A 35 8.04 12.00 5.50
N PHE A 36 7.71 10.77 5.12
CA PHE A 36 6.72 9.96 5.83
C PHE A 36 6.72 8.47 5.47
N ASP A 37 6.56 7.62 6.47
CA ASP A 37 6.17 6.23 6.23
C ASP A 37 4.73 6.09 5.75
N VAL A 38 4.45 5.01 5.05
CA VAL A 38 3.12 4.60 4.59
C VAL A 38 2.78 3.23 5.15
N ILE A 39 1.56 3.08 5.66
CA ILE A 39 0.98 1.78 6.02
C ILE A 39 -0.31 1.55 5.24
N VAL A 40 -0.40 0.41 4.54
CA VAL A 40 -1.59 -0.03 3.82
C VAL A 40 -2.23 -1.16 4.63
N ASP A 41 -3.39 -0.88 5.18
CA ASP A 41 -4.23 -1.84 5.87
C ASP A 41 -5.18 -2.50 4.87
N SER A 42 -4.95 -3.77 4.59
CA SER A 42 -5.67 -4.56 3.59
C SER A 42 -6.16 -5.90 4.17
N LEU A 43 -6.45 -5.91 5.48
CA LEU A 43 -6.94 -7.10 6.19
C LEU A 43 -8.27 -7.61 5.61
N GLU A 44 -9.17 -6.70 5.26
CA GLU A 44 -10.47 -6.98 4.62
C GLU A 44 -10.39 -6.93 3.09
N PHE A 45 -9.18 -7.01 2.54
CA PHE A 45 -8.94 -7.02 1.10
C PHE A 45 -8.53 -8.43 0.68
N PRO A 46 -9.45 -9.24 0.14
CA PRO A 46 -9.12 -10.58 -0.34
C PRO A 46 -8.14 -10.54 -1.52
N VAL A 47 -7.65 -11.71 -1.90
CA VAL A 47 -6.81 -11.89 -3.09
C VAL A 47 -7.57 -11.37 -4.31
N GLN A 48 -6.93 -10.49 -5.07
CA GLN A 48 -7.54 -9.87 -6.24
C GLN A 48 -7.19 -10.65 -7.52
N SER A 49 -7.81 -10.30 -8.64
CA SER A 49 -7.34 -10.77 -9.95
C SER A 49 -5.94 -10.20 -10.25
N ASN A 50 -5.19 -10.86 -11.13
CA ASN A 50 -3.88 -10.37 -11.55
C ASN A 50 -3.95 -8.96 -12.15
N ASP A 51 -4.96 -8.67 -12.98
CA ASP A 51 -5.15 -7.35 -13.58
C ASP A 51 -5.27 -6.24 -12.53
N VAL A 52 -5.99 -6.49 -11.43
CA VAL A 52 -6.11 -5.54 -10.33
C VAL A 52 -4.79 -5.41 -9.55
N ALA A 53 -4.11 -6.53 -9.28
CA ALA A 53 -2.82 -6.52 -8.59
C ALA A 53 -1.73 -5.76 -9.39
N ASP A 54 -1.70 -5.94 -10.71
CA ASP A 54 -0.78 -5.24 -11.62
C ASP A 54 -1.06 -3.73 -11.64
N LEU A 55 -2.35 -3.34 -11.69
CA LEU A 55 -2.73 -1.93 -11.61
C LEU A 55 -2.37 -1.30 -10.25
N LEU A 56 -2.56 -2.02 -9.14
CA LEU A 56 -2.16 -1.56 -7.80
C LEU A 56 -0.64 -1.39 -7.69
N THR A 57 0.13 -2.22 -8.38
CA THR A 57 1.59 -2.08 -8.45
C THR A 57 1.98 -0.75 -9.09
N ASN A 58 1.30 -0.35 -10.18
CA ASN A 58 1.53 0.95 -10.81
C ASN A 58 1.23 2.12 -9.85
N VAL A 59 0.22 1.99 -8.99
CA VAL A 59 -0.07 3.00 -7.95
C VAL A 59 1.08 3.11 -6.96
N MET A 60 1.62 1.98 -6.49
CA MET A 60 2.79 1.98 -5.60
C MET A 60 4.01 2.59 -6.29
N THR A 61 4.34 2.17 -7.51
CA THR A 61 5.50 2.68 -8.26
C THR A 61 5.37 4.18 -8.55
N GLY A 62 4.18 4.67 -8.87
CA GLY A 62 3.94 6.11 -9.07
C GLY A 62 3.98 6.92 -7.78
N GLY A 63 3.59 6.32 -6.65
CA GLY A 63 3.60 6.96 -5.34
C GLY A 63 4.95 6.91 -4.62
N ALA A 64 5.77 5.88 -4.84
CA ALA A 64 7.02 5.65 -4.10
C ALA A 64 8.03 6.81 -4.12
N PRO A 65 8.18 7.59 -5.20
CA PRO A 65 9.07 8.76 -5.23
C PRO A 65 8.61 9.94 -4.37
N SER A 66 7.38 9.92 -3.86
CA SER A 66 6.82 11.02 -3.07
C SER A 66 7.35 11.13 -1.64
N THR A 67 8.09 10.11 -1.18
CA THR A 67 8.60 9.99 0.18
C THR A 67 9.85 9.10 0.24
N SER A 68 10.78 9.36 1.17
CA SER A 68 11.91 8.48 1.49
C SER A 68 11.60 7.46 2.59
N GLY A 69 10.45 7.58 3.26
CA GLY A 69 9.98 6.67 4.30
C GLY A 69 9.68 5.24 3.86
N ARG A 70 9.39 4.35 4.81
CA ARG A 70 9.12 2.94 4.55
C ARG A 70 7.66 2.69 4.17
N PHE A 71 7.42 1.58 3.47
CA PHE A 71 6.08 1.12 3.09
C PHE A 71 5.79 -0.21 3.77
N ALA A 72 4.75 -0.25 4.59
CA ALA A 72 4.24 -1.48 5.17
C ALA A 72 2.89 -1.85 4.52
N VAL A 73 2.75 -3.09 4.06
CA VAL A 73 1.47 -3.61 3.54
C VAL A 73 1.00 -4.72 4.46
N VAL A 74 -0.17 -4.56 5.06
CA VAL A 74 -0.75 -5.52 6.02
C VAL A 74 -1.86 -6.29 5.32
N VAL A 75 -1.70 -7.60 5.18
CA VAL A 75 -2.64 -8.46 4.45
C VAL A 75 -3.31 -9.47 5.37
N GLY A 76 -4.55 -9.87 5.04
CA GLY A 76 -5.34 -10.78 5.88
C GLY A 76 -5.00 -12.27 5.75
N SER A 77 -4.14 -12.69 4.81
CA SER A 77 -3.81 -14.11 4.61
C SER A 77 -2.46 -14.34 3.95
N GLN A 78 -1.91 -15.54 4.12
CA GLN A 78 -0.68 -15.97 3.45
C GLN A 78 -0.81 -15.97 1.92
N LEU A 79 -1.99 -16.30 1.38
CA LEU A 79 -2.22 -16.26 -0.06
C LEU A 79 -2.15 -14.82 -0.60
N ASN A 80 -2.73 -13.87 0.14
CA ASN A 80 -2.64 -12.46 -0.22
C ASN A 80 -1.19 -11.95 -0.09
N ARG A 81 -0.46 -12.38 0.94
CA ARG A 81 0.98 -12.10 1.07
C ARG A 81 1.78 -12.55 -0.15
N LEU A 82 1.54 -13.77 -0.63
CA LEU A 82 2.21 -14.29 -1.83
C LEU A 82 1.89 -13.47 -3.09
N GLN A 83 0.65 -12.99 -3.26
CA GLN A 83 0.30 -12.10 -4.37
C GLN A 83 1.01 -10.73 -4.24
N ALA A 84 0.97 -10.14 -3.05
CA ALA A 84 1.59 -8.84 -2.77
C ALA A 84 3.12 -8.89 -2.97
N GLU A 85 3.81 -9.88 -2.42
CA GLU A 85 5.27 -10.01 -2.54
C GLU A 85 5.75 -10.29 -3.98
N ARG A 86 4.90 -10.88 -4.83
CA ARG A 86 5.21 -11.08 -6.25
C ARG A 86 5.20 -9.79 -7.06
N THR A 87 4.36 -8.84 -6.66
CA THR A 87 4.02 -7.65 -7.47
C THR A 87 4.62 -6.38 -6.88
N LEU A 88 4.56 -6.22 -5.56
CA LEU A 88 5.08 -5.07 -4.82
C LEU A 88 6.55 -5.28 -4.41
N VAL A 89 7.45 -5.13 -5.38
CA VAL A 89 8.90 -5.26 -5.15
C VAL A 89 9.53 -3.87 -5.00
N HIS A 90 9.95 -3.52 -3.78
CA HIS A 90 10.68 -2.28 -3.53
C HIS A 90 11.58 -2.40 -2.28
N PRO A 91 12.82 -1.86 -2.26
CA PRO A 91 13.75 -2.06 -1.14
C PRO A 91 13.26 -1.55 0.22
N ARG A 92 12.39 -0.53 0.22
CA ARG A 92 11.78 0.05 1.43
C ARG A 92 10.39 -0.50 1.74
N LEU A 93 9.94 -1.54 1.04
CA LEU A 93 8.61 -2.12 1.23
C LEU A 93 8.71 -3.48 1.94
N ARG A 94 7.80 -3.73 2.89
CA ARG A 94 7.61 -5.04 3.50
C ARG A 94 6.13 -5.38 3.64
N VAL A 95 5.81 -6.66 3.53
CA VAL A 95 4.46 -7.22 3.71
C VAL A 95 4.37 -7.93 5.06
N PHE A 96 3.28 -7.68 5.78
CA PHE A 96 3.03 -8.17 7.13
C PHE A 96 1.66 -8.84 7.21
N LEU A 97 1.50 -9.75 8.18
CA LEU A 97 0.20 -10.37 8.52
C LEU A 97 -0.42 -9.75 9.79
N SER A 98 0.29 -8.83 10.43
CA SER A 98 -0.12 -8.16 11.65
C SER A 98 0.08 -6.65 11.50
N LEU A 99 -0.97 -5.89 11.84
CA LEU A 99 -0.91 -4.44 11.87
C LEU A 99 0.08 -3.96 12.93
N ALA A 100 0.14 -4.63 14.08
CA ALA A 100 1.05 -4.29 15.17
C ALA A 100 2.52 -4.47 14.74
N GLU A 101 2.86 -5.61 14.13
CA GLU A 101 4.23 -5.86 13.64
C GLU A 101 4.66 -4.85 12.57
N ALA A 102 3.74 -4.48 11.68
CA ALA A 102 3.99 -3.45 10.68
C ALA A 102 4.27 -2.08 11.33
N GLN A 103 3.50 -1.71 12.34
CA GLN A 103 3.68 -0.46 13.08
C GLN A 103 5.01 -0.43 13.84
N ASP A 104 5.35 -1.51 14.52
CA ASP A 104 6.63 -1.64 15.24
C ASP A 104 7.81 -1.52 14.27
N TRP A 105 7.72 -2.15 13.09
CA TRP A 105 8.74 -2.04 12.06
C TRP A 105 8.86 -0.62 11.49
N LEU A 106 7.76 0.13 11.39
CA LEU A 106 7.79 1.53 10.95
C LEU A 106 8.29 2.49 12.04
N ALA A 107 8.15 2.13 13.31
CA ALA A 107 8.56 2.97 14.45
C ALA A 107 10.06 2.84 14.79
N GLY A 108 10.70 1.71 14.48
CA GLY A 108 12.13 1.47 14.74
C GLY A 108 13.04 2.00 13.64
#